data_AF-A0A1L6K4T3-F1
#
_entry.id   AF-A0A1L6K4T3-F1
#
_cell.length_a   1.000
_cell.length_b   1.000
_cell.length_c   1.000
_cell.angle_alpha   90.00
_cell.angle_beta   90.00
_cell.angle_gamma   90.00
#
_symmetry.space_group_name_H-M   'P 1'
#
loop_
_entity.id
_entity.type
_entity.pdbx_description
1 polymer ?
#
loop_
_entity_poly.entity_id
_entity_poly.type
_entity_poly.pdbx_seq_one_letter_code
_entity_poly.pdbx_strand_id
1 'polypeptide(L)'
;MAVSISISAIITSLHLVAFVLAIGAESRRSTAKVVPDQYDERTYCVYDTDASTVYGLAAFGLLLISQMIVNGVTRCLCFGKGLVTGSCSTTCAITFFIFSWLSFLGAEACLLAGSARNAYHTRYRGFFLQGDFSCATLRRGVFAAGAALTLLSLIGSILYYWAHSRADTGGWEKHQNEGVGMTSASYPQQQQTGEFEKA
;
A
#
# COMPACT_ATOMS: atom_id res chain seq x y z
N MET A 1 -8.11 3.46 -17.38
CA MET A 1 -8.91 2.25 -17.04
C MET A 1 -9.96 2.67 -16.02
N ALA A 2 -11.21 2.23 -16.14
CA ALA A 2 -12.18 2.46 -15.06
C ALA A 2 -11.67 1.79 -13.76
N VAL A 3 -11.91 2.40 -12.60
CA VAL A 3 -11.58 1.83 -11.28
C VAL A 3 -12.21 0.43 -11.20
N SER A 4 -11.39 -0.62 -11.22
CA SER A 4 -11.90 -1.97 -11.05
C SER A 4 -12.18 -2.19 -9.57
N ILE A 5 -13.46 -2.23 -9.23
CA ILE A 5 -13.95 -2.48 -7.87
C ILE A 5 -13.34 -3.79 -7.32
N SER A 6 -13.21 -4.80 -8.17
CA SER A 6 -12.61 -6.09 -7.82
C SER A 6 -11.15 -5.94 -7.37
N ILE A 7 -10.35 -5.11 -8.05
CA ILE A 7 -8.93 -4.90 -7.71
C ILE A 7 -8.80 -4.15 -6.39
N SER A 8 -9.58 -3.08 -6.21
CA SER A 8 -9.61 -2.34 -4.95
C SER A 8 -10.06 -3.20 -3.77
N ALA A 9 -11.05 -4.07 -3.98
CA ALA A 9 -11.52 -5.02 -2.96
C ALA A 9 -10.43 -6.02 -2.57
N ILE A 10 -9.70 -6.58 -3.54
CA ILE A 10 -8.57 -7.50 -3.27
C ILE A 10 -7.48 -6.79 -2.46
N ILE A 11 -7.02 -5.62 -2.90
CA ILE A 11 -5.99 -4.83 -2.19
C ILE A 11 -6.44 -4.53 -0.76
N THR A 12 -7.68 -4.10 -0.58
CA THR A 12 -8.24 -3.79 0.74
C THR A 12 -8.27 -5.03 1.63
N SER A 13 -8.74 -6.17 1.11
CA SER A 13 -8.79 -7.42 1.86
C SER A 13 -7.40 -7.88 2.33
N LEU A 14 -6.40 -7.81 1.45
CA LEU A 14 -5.03 -8.20 1.77
C LEU A 14 -4.43 -7.33 2.89
N HIS A 15 -4.62 -6.01 2.81
CA HIS A 15 -4.17 -5.09 3.84
C HIS A 15 -4.89 -5.27 5.17
N LEU A 16 -6.21 -5.52 5.14
CA LEU A 16 -6.99 -5.77 6.36
C LEU A 16 -6.55 -7.06 7.06
N VAL A 17 -6.33 -8.13 6.30
CA VAL A 17 -5.79 -9.38 6.86
C VAL A 17 -4.39 -9.13 7.42
N ALA A 18 -3.51 -8.47 6.67
CA ALA A 18 -2.16 -8.14 7.14
C ALA A 18 -2.17 -7.28 8.43
N PHE A 19 -3.08 -6.31 8.54
CA PHE A 19 -3.29 -5.50 9.73
C PHE A 19 -3.73 -6.34 10.94
N VAL A 20 -4.70 -7.23 10.75
CA VAL A 20 -5.16 -8.15 11.80
C VAL A 20 -4.03 -9.08 12.24
N LEU A 21 -3.22 -9.59 11.29
CA LEU A 21 -2.07 -10.43 11.59
C LEU A 21 -0.97 -9.64 12.33
N ALA A 22 -0.74 -8.37 11.99
CA ALA A 22 0.22 -7.51 12.68
C ALA A 22 -0.21 -7.22 14.14
N ILE A 23 -1.50 -6.96 14.37
CA ILE A 23 -2.06 -6.86 15.74
C ILE A 23 -1.97 -8.21 16.44
N GLY A 24 -2.28 -9.30 15.73
CA GLY A 24 -2.12 -10.67 16.21
C GLY A 24 -0.70 -10.94 16.71
N ALA A 25 0.31 -10.48 15.95
CA ALA A 25 1.72 -10.59 16.31
C ALA A 25 2.08 -9.78 17.57
N GLU A 26 1.53 -8.57 17.75
CA GLU A 26 1.73 -7.78 18.98
C GLU A 26 1.03 -8.43 20.18
N SER A 27 -0.19 -8.96 20.00
CA SER A 27 -0.99 -9.58 21.07
C SER A 27 -0.43 -10.94 21.53
N ARG A 28 0.18 -11.71 20.62
CA ARG A 28 0.79 -13.04 20.86
C ARG A 28 2.31 -12.98 21.04
N ARG A 29 2.82 -11.83 21.44
CA ARG A 29 4.24 -11.62 21.72
C ARG A 29 4.75 -12.64 22.74
N SER A 30 5.92 -13.22 22.48
CA SER A 30 6.56 -14.16 23.40
C SER A 30 6.83 -13.46 24.73
N THR A 31 6.13 -13.89 25.78
CA THR A 31 6.40 -13.47 27.15
C THR A 31 7.44 -14.41 27.73
N ALA A 32 8.56 -13.87 28.22
CA ALA A 32 9.55 -14.66 28.91
C ALA A 32 9.07 -14.99 30.32
N LYS A 33 9.13 -16.27 30.71
CA LYS A 33 8.95 -16.68 32.11
C LYS A 33 10.31 -16.99 32.71
N VAL A 34 10.62 -16.37 33.85
CA VAL A 34 11.78 -16.73 34.66
C VAL A 34 11.45 -18.03 35.37
N VAL A 35 12.23 -19.08 35.12
CA VAL A 35 12.10 -20.36 35.81
C VAL A 35 13.39 -20.61 36.60
N PRO A 36 13.31 -20.92 37.91
CA PRO A 36 14.48 -21.31 38.69
C PRO A 36 14.93 -22.71 38.28
N ASP A 37 16.24 -22.92 38.17
CA ASP A 37 16.81 -24.26 37.98
C ASP A 37 16.73 -25.07 39.30
N GLN A 38 16.56 -26.38 39.20
CA GLN A 38 16.42 -27.28 40.36
C GLN A 38 17.76 -27.66 41.00
N TYR A 39 18.87 -27.47 40.27
CA TYR A 39 20.19 -27.99 40.65
C TYR A 39 21.28 -26.92 40.85
N ASP A 40 21.02 -25.67 40.48
CA ASP A 40 21.98 -24.56 40.59
C ASP A 40 21.23 -23.27 40.96
N GLU A 41 21.90 -22.29 41.57
CA GLU A 41 21.33 -20.96 41.93
C GLU A 41 21.07 -20.07 40.69
N ARG A 42 20.94 -20.69 39.51
CA ARG A 42 20.79 -20.02 38.21
C ARG A 42 19.32 -19.94 37.84
N THR A 43 18.93 -18.78 37.32
CA THR A 43 17.62 -18.60 36.70
C THR A 43 17.79 -18.58 35.18
N TYR A 44 16.86 -19.21 34.47
CA TYR A 44 16.83 -19.19 33.01
C TYR A 44 15.48 -18.67 32.51
N CYS A 45 15.51 -17.88 31.44
CA CYS A 45 14.28 -17.41 30.80
C CYS A 45 13.78 -18.48 29.82
N VAL A 46 12.57 -18.99 30.04
CA VAL A 46 11.83 -19.79 29.06
C VAL A 46 11.02 -18.83 28.20
N TYR A 47 11.31 -18.82 26.90
CA TYR A 47 10.54 -18.07 25.92
C TYR A 47 9.44 -18.96 25.33
N ASP A 48 8.25 -18.39 25.19
CA ASP A 48 7.10 -19.04 24.57
C ASP A 48 7.26 -19.11 23.04
N THR A 49 6.56 -20.04 22.41
CA THR A 49 6.65 -20.41 20.98
C THR A 49 6.60 -19.22 20.00
N ASP A 50 7.24 -19.37 18.84
CA ASP A 50 7.42 -18.34 17.77
C ASP A 50 6.12 -17.93 17.03
N ALA A 51 4.94 -18.03 17.67
CA ALA A 51 3.66 -17.72 17.05
C ALA A 51 3.60 -16.29 16.49
N SER A 52 4.14 -15.31 17.22
CA SER A 52 4.20 -13.91 16.79
C SER A 52 5.12 -13.68 15.58
N THR A 53 6.21 -14.45 15.45
CA THR A 53 7.09 -14.43 14.27
C THR A 53 6.35 -14.91 13.03
N VAL A 54 5.57 -15.99 13.16
CA VAL A 54 4.76 -16.52 12.05
C VAL A 54 3.72 -15.50 11.60
N TYR A 55 2.99 -14.89 12.54
CA TYR A 55 2.03 -13.84 12.20
C TYR A 55 2.68 -12.61 11.56
N GLY A 56 3.85 -12.18 12.04
CA GLY A 56 4.61 -11.07 11.47
C GLY A 56 5.09 -11.34 10.05
N LEU A 57 5.66 -12.53 9.79
CA LEU A 57 6.09 -12.94 8.45
C LEU A 57 4.92 -13.16 7.49
N ALA A 58 3.79 -13.67 7.98
CA ALA A 58 2.58 -13.81 7.18
C ALA A 58 2.01 -12.43 6.79
N ALA A 59 1.98 -11.47 7.72
CA ALA A 59 1.59 -10.09 7.44
C ALA A 59 2.50 -9.44 6.37
N PHE A 60 3.82 -9.60 6.52
CA PHE A 60 4.82 -9.18 5.54
C PHE A 60 4.56 -9.76 4.14
N GLY A 61 4.33 -11.08 4.04
CA GLY A 61 4.02 -11.72 2.77
C GLY A 61 2.75 -11.17 2.09
N LEU A 62 1.69 -10.91 2.87
CA LEU A 62 0.43 -10.38 2.34
C LEU A 62 0.58 -8.94 1.82
N LEU A 63 1.34 -8.08 2.51
CA LEU A 63 1.61 -6.73 2.05
C LEU A 63 2.44 -6.73 0.77
N LEU A 64 3.47 -7.58 0.69
CA LEU A 64 4.26 -7.76 -0.53
C LEU A 64 3.40 -8.15 -1.72
N ILE A 65 2.52 -9.14 -1.55
CA ILE A 65 1.59 -9.57 -2.61
C ILE A 65 0.70 -8.40 -3.02
N SER A 66 0.15 -7.65 -2.05
CA SER A 66 -0.69 -6.50 -2.36
C SER A 66 0.06 -5.42 -3.14
N GLN A 67 1.30 -5.10 -2.76
CA GLN A 67 2.12 -4.10 -3.45
C GLN A 67 2.50 -4.58 -4.87
N MET A 68 2.77 -5.87 -5.05
CA MET A 68 3.01 -6.47 -6.37
C MET A 68 1.79 -6.37 -7.28
N ILE A 69 0.58 -6.63 -6.76
CA ILE A 69 -0.68 -6.48 -7.52
C ILE A 69 -0.85 -5.04 -7.97
N VAL A 70 -0.68 -4.07 -7.06
CA VAL A 70 -0.79 -2.64 -7.39
C VAL A 70 0.20 -2.28 -8.51
N ASN A 71 1.48 -2.60 -8.34
CA ASN A 71 2.52 -2.31 -9.32
C ASN A 71 2.31 -3.01 -10.67
N GLY A 72 1.77 -4.23 -10.65
CA GLY A 72 1.46 -5.00 -11.86
C GLY A 72 0.28 -4.43 -12.63
N VAL A 73 -0.79 -4.00 -11.94
CA VAL A 73 -1.97 -3.40 -12.55
C VAL A 73 -1.67 -2.00 -13.08
N THR A 74 -0.91 -1.20 -12.33
CA THR A 74 -0.52 0.15 -12.76
C THR A 74 0.68 0.18 -13.70
N ARG A 75 1.19 -1.01 -14.09
CA ARG A 75 2.34 -1.22 -14.98
C ARG A 75 3.46 -0.23 -14.68
N CYS A 76 3.99 -0.27 -13.45
CA CYS A 76 5.06 0.58 -12.89
C CYS A 76 5.33 1.87 -13.70
N LEU A 77 5.10 3.06 -13.14
CA LEU A 77 5.39 4.34 -13.81
C LEU A 77 6.77 4.44 -14.50
N CYS A 78 7.74 3.59 -14.12
CA CYS A 78 9.04 3.38 -14.78
C CYS A 78 9.01 2.78 -16.20
N PHE A 79 7.95 2.05 -16.60
CA PHE A 79 7.83 1.38 -17.91
C PHE A 79 6.53 1.71 -18.67
N GLY A 80 5.64 2.50 -18.07
CA GLY A 80 4.39 2.94 -18.68
C GLY A 80 4.60 4.07 -19.70
N LYS A 81 3.63 4.23 -20.63
CA LYS A 81 3.51 5.45 -21.43
C LYS A 81 3.41 6.62 -20.45
N GLY A 82 4.29 7.63 -20.59
CA GLY A 82 4.28 8.80 -19.72
C GLY A 82 2.86 9.33 -19.55
N LEU A 83 2.39 9.38 -18.30
CA LEU A 83 1.09 9.96 -17.96
C LEU A 83 0.98 11.31 -18.67
N VAL A 84 -0.09 11.52 -19.44
CA VAL A 84 -0.25 12.72 -20.28
C VAL A 84 0.08 13.96 -19.45
N THR A 85 1.20 14.58 -19.80
CA THR A 85 1.76 15.75 -19.14
C THR A 85 0.77 16.91 -19.25
N GLY A 86 0.23 17.38 -18.12
CA GLY A 86 -0.55 18.63 -18.15
C GLY A 86 -1.60 18.89 -17.07
N SER A 87 -1.85 17.98 -16.11
CA SER A 87 -2.90 18.22 -15.10
C SER A 87 -2.44 17.93 -13.67
N CYS A 88 -2.97 18.69 -12.71
CA CYS A 88 -2.72 18.57 -11.26
C CYS A 88 -2.86 17.12 -10.75
N SER A 89 -3.68 16.31 -11.43
CA SER A 89 -3.88 14.88 -11.19
C SER A 89 -2.62 14.01 -11.30
N THR A 90 -1.67 14.35 -12.19
CA THR A 90 -0.44 13.55 -12.40
C THR A 90 0.53 13.73 -11.24
N THR A 91 0.71 14.96 -10.75
CA THR A 91 1.53 15.24 -9.55
C THR A 91 0.93 14.57 -8.32
N CYS A 92 -0.39 14.64 -8.13
CA CYS A 92 -1.07 13.94 -7.04
C CYS A 92 -0.85 12.41 -7.10
N ALA A 93 -0.91 11.80 -8.29
CA ALA A 93 -0.67 10.37 -8.43
C ALA A 93 0.77 9.96 -8.04
N ILE A 94 1.77 10.76 -8.42
CA ILE A 94 3.18 10.53 -8.04
C ILE A 94 3.37 10.70 -6.53
N THR A 95 2.78 11.71 -5.92
CA THR A 95 2.87 11.90 -4.46
C THR A 95 2.25 10.72 -3.70
N PHE A 96 1.05 10.27 -4.10
CA PHE A 96 0.42 9.11 -3.46
C PHE A 96 1.20 7.82 -3.69
N PHE A 97 1.84 7.67 -4.85
CA PHE A 97 2.75 6.56 -5.11
C PHE A 97 3.96 6.57 -4.16
N ILE A 98 4.63 7.72 -4.01
CA ILE A 98 5.77 7.82 -3.07
C ILE A 98 5.31 7.54 -1.64
N PHE A 99 4.16 8.07 -1.24
CA PHE A 99 3.60 7.84 0.09
C PHE A 99 3.24 6.38 0.33
N SER A 100 2.61 5.69 -0.63
CA SER A 100 2.29 4.27 -0.53
C SER A 100 3.56 3.42 -0.43
N TRP A 101 4.61 3.77 -1.17
CA TRP A 101 5.89 3.08 -1.13
C TRP A 101 6.64 3.28 0.20
N LEU A 102 6.69 4.51 0.72
CA LEU A 102 7.36 4.78 1.99
C LEU A 102 6.65 4.08 3.15
N SER A 103 5.32 4.12 3.18
CA SER A 103 4.53 3.42 4.20
C SER A 103 4.64 1.90 4.08
N PHE A 104 4.64 1.36 2.85
CA PHE A 104 4.88 -0.06 2.58
C PHE A 104 6.27 -0.51 3.08
N LEU A 105 7.35 0.15 2.64
CA LEU A 105 8.72 -0.20 3.05
C LEU A 105 8.92 -0.05 4.56
N GLY A 106 8.31 0.96 5.17
CA GLY A 106 8.30 1.13 6.61
C GLY A 106 7.59 -0.02 7.32
N ALA A 107 6.41 -0.42 6.86
CA ALA A 107 5.67 -1.54 7.43
C ALA A 107 6.45 -2.85 7.34
N GLU A 108 7.02 -3.14 6.18
CA GLU A 108 7.86 -4.31 5.91
C GLU A 108 9.07 -4.36 6.84
N ALA A 109 9.79 -3.25 6.98
CA ALA A 109 10.93 -3.14 7.88
C ALA A 109 10.51 -3.36 9.34
N CYS A 110 9.38 -2.78 9.78
CA CYS A 110 8.85 -3.00 11.13
C CYS A 110 8.45 -4.47 11.37
N LEU A 111 7.76 -5.10 10.43
CA LEU A 111 7.31 -6.49 10.55
C LEU A 111 8.49 -7.47 10.53
N LEU A 112 9.46 -7.27 9.64
CA LEU A 112 10.70 -8.07 9.60
C LEU A 112 11.54 -7.86 10.86
N ALA A 113 11.76 -6.61 11.28
CA ALA A 113 12.55 -6.31 12.47
C ALA A 113 11.87 -6.89 13.73
N GLY A 114 10.55 -6.76 13.85
CA GLY A 114 9.78 -7.34 14.95
C GLY A 114 9.87 -8.87 14.97
N SER A 115 9.72 -9.51 13.81
CA SER A 115 9.79 -10.97 13.65
C SER A 115 11.20 -11.51 13.94
N ALA A 116 12.23 -10.89 13.36
CA ALA A 116 13.62 -11.28 13.56
C ALA A 116 14.01 -11.16 15.03
N ARG A 117 13.72 -10.02 15.66
CA ARG A 117 13.99 -9.82 17.09
C ARG A 117 13.27 -10.85 17.95
N ASN A 118 12.01 -11.20 17.66
CA ASN A 118 11.31 -12.26 18.39
C ASN A 118 11.99 -13.62 18.24
N ALA A 119 12.38 -14.00 17.01
CA ALA A 119 13.04 -15.28 16.74
C ALA A 119 14.44 -15.38 17.37
N TYR A 120 15.18 -14.27 17.44
CA TYR A 120 16.49 -14.25 18.09
C TYR A 120 16.38 -14.49 19.61
N HIS A 121 15.38 -13.92 20.28
CA HIS A 121 15.22 -14.11 21.73
C HIS A 121 14.70 -15.50 22.11
N THR A 122 13.92 -16.17 21.25
CA THR A 122 13.44 -17.54 21.51
C THR A 122 14.52 -18.60 21.32
N ARG A 123 15.47 -18.39 20.39
CA ARG A 123 16.53 -19.36 20.08
C ARG A 123 17.70 -19.39 21.06
N TYR A 124 18.00 -18.26 21.72
CA TYR A 124 19.07 -18.20 22.73
C TYR A 124 18.44 -18.10 24.13
N ARG A 125 18.21 -19.26 24.76
CA ARG A 125 17.89 -19.34 26.21
C ARG A 125 19.05 -18.67 26.97
N GLY A 126 18.84 -17.45 27.44
CA GLY A 126 19.83 -16.71 28.22
C GLY A 126 19.92 -17.28 29.63
N PHE A 127 21.13 -17.71 30.01
CA PHE A 127 21.47 -18.04 31.39
C PHE A 127 21.97 -16.75 32.06
N PHE A 128 21.38 -16.36 33.19
CA PHE A 128 21.79 -15.17 33.94
C PHE A 128 22.21 -15.58 35.36
N LEU A 129 23.44 -15.22 35.76
CA LEU A 129 24.03 -15.64 37.03
C LEU A 129 23.89 -14.64 38.17
N GLN A 130 23.55 -13.36 37.93
CA GLN A 130 23.42 -12.39 39.02
C GLN A 130 22.85 -11.05 38.55
N GLY A 131 21.96 -10.47 39.36
CA GLY A 131 21.47 -9.09 39.22
C GLY A 131 20.08 -8.99 38.60
N ASP A 132 19.27 -8.05 39.13
CA ASP A 132 17.86 -7.77 38.83
C ASP A 132 17.59 -7.36 37.35
N PHE A 133 17.85 -8.24 36.40
CA PHE A 133 17.58 -7.99 34.98
C PHE A 133 16.30 -8.69 34.53
N SER A 134 15.26 -7.88 34.28
CA SER A 134 14.02 -8.30 33.64
C SER A 134 14.31 -8.94 32.27
N CYS A 135 13.87 -10.19 32.04
CA CYS A 135 14.04 -10.88 30.76
C CYS A 135 13.66 -9.92 29.60
N ALA A 136 14.57 -9.75 28.62
CA ALA A 136 14.36 -8.82 27.51
C ALA A 136 13.18 -9.27 26.63
N THR A 137 12.00 -8.69 26.86
CA THR A 137 10.79 -8.96 26.08
C THR A 137 10.63 -7.87 25.04
N LEU A 138 11.03 -8.04 23.76
CA LEU A 138 10.94 -7.10 22.61
C LEU A 138 10.89 -5.58 23.03
N ARG A 139 10.32 -4.62 22.30
CA ARG A 139 9.90 -3.31 22.89
C ARG A 139 8.47 -3.10 22.46
N ARG A 140 7.59 -2.60 23.34
CA ARG A 140 6.18 -2.36 22.96
C ARG A 140 6.18 -1.44 21.73
N GLY A 141 5.49 -1.87 20.68
CA GLY A 141 5.17 -0.98 19.57
C GLY A 141 5.90 -1.17 18.24
N VAL A 142 6.79 -2.16 18.05
CA VAL A 142 7.35 -2.41 16.70
C VAL A 142 6.29 -3.03 15.78
N PHE A 143 5.52 -4.02 16.25
CA PHE A 143 4.41 -4.56 15.46
C PHE A 143 3.24 -3.58 15.40
N ALA A 144 2.99 -2.80 16.46
CA ALA A 144 2.00 -1.73 16.42
C ALA A 144 2.35 -0.62 15.40
N ALA A 145 3.61 -0.21 15.31
CA ALA A 145 4.07 0.72 14.28
C ALA A 145 3.92 0.11 12.88
N GLY A 146 4.26 -1.18 12.73
CA GLY A 146 3.99 -1.94 11.52
C GLY A 146 2.52 -1.89 11.12
N ALA A 147 1.60 -2.16 12.06
CA ALA A 147 0.16 -2.10 11.84
C ALA A 147 -0.36 -0.69 11.50
N ALA A 148 0.22 0.37 12.09
CA ALA A 148 -0.13 1.73 11.70
C ALA A 148 0.32 2.04 10.26
N LEU A 149 1.53 1.61 9.90
CA LEU A 149 2.08 1.80 8.56
C LEU A 149 1.34 0.96 7.50
N THR A 150 0.81 -0.22 7.86
CA THR A 150 -0.04 -1.01 6.93
C THR A 150 -1.33 -0.27 6.58
N LEU A 151 -1.98 0.40 7.56
CA LEU A 151 -3.17 1.22 7.29
C LEU A 151 -2.84 2.44 6.42
N LEU A 152 -1.71 3.10 6.68
CA LEU A 152 -1.25 4.20 5.84
C LEU A 152 -0.94 3.74 4.41
N SER A 153 -0.36 2.55 4.26
CA SER A 153 -0.09 1.91 2.97
C SER A 153 -1.38 1.54 2.23
N LEU A 154 -2.41 1.09 2.94
CA LEU A 154 -3.74 0.84 2.37
C LEU A 154 -4.34 2.14 1.81
N ILE A 155 -4.37 3.20 2.61
CA ILE A 155 -4.91 4.50 2.19
C ILE A 155 -4.13 5.03 0.98
N GLY A 156 -2.80 4.98 1.05
CA GLY A 156 -1.92 5.38 -0.04
C GLY A 156 -2.17 4.59 -1.33
N SER A 157 -2.30 3.27 -1.22
CA SER A 157 -2.53 2.38 -2.36
C SER A 157 -3.89 2.61 -3.04
N ILE A 158 -4.94 2.85 -2.27
CA ILE A 158 -6.28 3.17 -2.81
C ILE A 158 -6.25 4.52 -3.52
N LEU A 159 -5.68 5.55 -2.88
CA LEU A 159 -5.59 6.89 -3.46
C LEU A 159 -4.72 6.90 -4.72
N TYR A 160 -3.61 6.16 -4.70
CA TYR A 160 -2.76 5.97 -5.86
C TYR A 160 -3.51 5.27 -7.00
N TYR A 161 -4.19 4.15 -6.72
CA TYR A 161 -4.96 3.42 -7.73
C TYR A 161 -6.07 4.29 -8.34
N TRP A 162 -6.77 5.06 -7.51
CA TRP A 162 -7.81 5.98 -7.96
C TRP A 162 -7.23 7.11 -8.83
N ALA A 163 -6.18 7.79 -8.36
CA ALA A 163 -5.52 8.84 -9.11
C ALA A 163 -4.95 8.34 -10.44
N HIS A 164 -4.34 7.16 -10.44
CA HIS A 164 -3.81 6.51 -11.64
C HIS A 164 -4.93 6.14 -12.62
N SER A 165 -6.03 5.54 -12.16
CA SER A 165 -7.16 5.18 -13.01
C SER A 165 -7.78 6.40 -13.72
N ARG A 166 -7.85 7.53 -13.00
CA ARG A 166 -8.36 8.81 -13.52
C ARG A 166 -7.41 9.43 -14.54
N ALA A 167 -6.10 9.32 -14.31
CA ALA A 167 -5.08 9.80 -15.25
C ALA A 167 -5.01 8.93 -16.52
N ASP A 168 -5.15 7.61 -16.40
CA ASP A 168 -5.21 6.67 -17.51
C ASP A 168 -6.47 6.82 -18.37
N THR A 169 -7.55 7.34 -17.81
CA THR A 169 -8.72 7.75 -18.59
C THR A 169 -8.52 9.06 -19.34
N GLY A 170 -7.35 9.70 -19.29
CA GLY A 170 -6.92 10.78 -20.19
C GLY A 170 -8.05 11.68 -20.69
N GLY A 171 -8.65 12.47 -19.80
CA GLY A 171 -9.55 13.55 -20.21
C GLY A 171 -10.75 13.11 -21.07
N TRP A 172 -11.53 12.11 -20.66
CA TRP A 172 -12.94 12.06 -21.10
C TRP A 172 -13.71 13.21 -20.44
N GLU A 173 -13.37 14.46 -20.77
CA GLU A 173 -14.44 15.41 -21.03
C GLU A 173 -15.22 14.78 -22.17
N LYS A 174 -16.42 14.32 -21.84
CA LYS A 174 -17.44 14.07 -22.85
C LYS A 174 -17.56 15.42 -23.59
N HIS A 175 -16.93 15.56 -24.75
CA HIS A 175 -17.17 16.68 -25.66
C HIS A 175 -18.64 16.56 -26.06
N GLN A 176 -19.53 17.06 -25.20
CA GLN A 176 -20.98 16.97 -25.36
C GLN A 176 -21.48 18.06 -26.31
N ASN A 177 -20.58 18.73 -27.06
CA ASN A 177 -20.90 19.74 -28.08
C ASN A 177 -19.72 19.94 -29.05
N GLU A 178 -19.18 18.89 -29.66
CA GLU A 178 -18.54 19.06 -30.98
C GLU A 178 -19.58 18.76 -32.06
N GLY A 179 -20.54 19.68 -32.16
CA GLY A 179 -21.26 19.87 -33.41
C GLY A 179 -20.23 20.30 -34.43
N VAL A 180 -19.75 19.34 -35.24
CA VAL A 180 -19.00 19.61 -36.45
C VAL A 180 -19.92 20.39 -37.39
N GLY A 181 -19.92 21.71 -37.24
CA GLY A 181 -20.58 22.65 -38.14
C GLY A 181 -19.83 22.65 -39.47
N MET A 182 -20.13 21.70 -40.33
CA MET A 182 -19.83 21.82 -41.76
C MET A 182 -20.84 22.79 -42.37
N THR A 183 -20.43 24.06 -42.54
CA THR A 183 -20.92 25.10 -43.48
C THR A 183 -20.55 26.45 -42.86
N SER A 184 -19.98 27.45 -43.52
CA SER A 184 -19.75 27.76 -44.92
C SER A 184 -18.76 28.92 -44.94
N ALA A 185 -17.81 28.93 -45.88
CA ALA A 185 -16.91 30.05 -46.08
C ALA A 185 -17.71 31.33 -46.42
N SER A 186 -17.56 32.35 -45.59
CA SER A 186 -18.11 33.68 -45.82
C SER A 186 -17.18 34.46 -46.75
N TYR A 187 -17.64 34.75 -47.96
CA TYR A 187 -17.21 35.93 -48.74
C TYR A 187 -18.47 36.63 -49.29
N PRO A 188 -18.56 37.97 -49.24
CA PRO A 188 -19.79 38.69 -49.54
C PRO A 188 -19.87 39.15 -51.00
N GLN A 189 -21.05 39.11 -51.64
CA GLN A 189 -21.65 40.26 -52.33
C GLN A 189 -22.97 39.92 -53.09
N GLN A 190 -23.96 40.77 -52.82
CA GLN A 190 -24.96 41.33 -53.75
C GLN A 190 -26.00 40.43 -54.43
N GLN A 191 -27.15 40.40 -53.76
CA GLN A 191 -28.51 40.43 -54.26
C GLN A 191 -28.72 41.32 -55.51
N GLN A 192 -29.20 40.73 -56.62
CA GLN A 192 -30.22 41.38 -57.46
C GLN A 192 -31.08 40.36 -58.24
N THR A 193 -32.37 40.52 -58.03
CA THR A 193 -33.59 39.89 -58.55
C THR A 193 -33.66 39.69 -60.06
N GLY A 194 -34.32 38.62 -60.53
CA GLY A 194 -34.85 38.53 -61.90
C GLY A 194 -35.11 37.11 -62.41
N GLU A 195 -36.37 36.68 -62.33
CA GLU A 195 -36.94 35.46 -62.93
C GLU A 195 -37.22 35.67 -64.45
N PHE A 196 -37.37 34.59 -65.24
CA PHE A 196 -37.69 34.47 -66.70
C PHE A 196 -36.51 34.66 -67.69
N GLU A 197 -36.28 33.88 -68.76
CA GLU A 197 -37.13 33.04 -69.63
C GLU A 197 -36.31 31.92 -70.34
N LYS A 198 -37.04 31.06 -71.07
CA LYS A 198 -36.76 29.74 -71.65
C LYS A 198 -36.22 29.81 -73.11
N ALA A 199 -35.55 28.73 -73.52
CA ALA A 199 -35.16 28.27 -74.87
C ALA A 199 -33.82 28.75 -75.44
#